data_AF-A0ABD5F3E3-F1
#
_entry.id   AF-A0ABD5F3E3-F1
#
_cell.length_a   1.000
_cell.length_b   1.000
_cell.length_c   1.000
_cell.angle_alpha   90.00
_cell.angle_beta   90.00
_cell.angle_gamma   90.00
#
_symmetry.space_group_name_H-M   'P 1'
#
loop_
_entity.id
_entity.type
_entity.pdbx_description
1 polymer ?
#
loop_
_entity_poly.entity_id
_entity_poly.type
_entity_poly.pdbx_seq_one_letter_code
_entity_poly.pdbx_strand_id
1 'polypeptide(L)'
;GEFPYLPDTGYGTTKPVGSFEPNGYGLFDMAGNVWEWTTDWYGEDRATTPCCAADTYDPNQPQFQIGRRVIKGGSFLCADSYCMRYRPAARRPQMVDTGMSHIGFRCVRRADQG
;
A
#
# COMPACT_ATOMS: atom_id res chain seq x y z
N GLY A 1 -2.17 17.11 -13.22
CA GLY A 1 -3.02 17.89 -12.30
C GLY A 1 -2.24 18.25 -11.06
N GLU A 2 -2.72 19.20 -10.27
CA GLU A 2 -2.05 19.64 -9.03
C GLU A 2 -2.70 18.93 -7.82
N PHE A 3 -2.04 17.92 -7.28
CA PHE A 3 -2.49 17.27 -6.06
C PHE A 3 -2.39 18.24 -4.86
N PRO A 4 -3.37 18.26 -3.92
CA PRO A 4 -4.62 17.49 -3.87
C PRO A 4 -5.82 18.18 -4.54
N TYR A 5 -5.67 19.39 -5.08
CA TYR A 5 -6.79 20.27 -5.41
C TYR A 5 -7.34 20.09 -6.83
N LEU A 6 -6.52 19.64 -7.78
CA LEU A 6 -6.83 19.61 -9.21
C LEU A 6 -6.33 18.30 -9.85
N PRO A 7 -6.96 17.15 -9.59
CA PRO A 7 -6.62 15.92 -10.31
C PRO A 7 -6.85 16.11 -11.82
N ASP A 8 -6.07 15.41 -12.64
CA ASP A 8 -6.35 15.35 -14.08
C ASP A 8 -7.74 14.76 -14.32
N THR A 9 -8.39 15.17 -15.41
CA THR A 9 -9.73 14.70 -15.74
C THR A 9 -9.77 13.17 -15.80
N GLY A 10 -10.68 12.58 -15.02
CA GLY A 10 -10.78 11.13 -14.89
C GLY A 10 -9.85 10.52 -13.85
N TYR A 11 -9.06 11.28 -13.11
CA TYR A 11 -8.26 10.81 -11.97
C TYR A 11 -8.78 11.41 -10.65
N GLY A 12 -8.17 11.02 -9.51
CA GLY A 12 -8.54 11.53 -8.18
C GLY A 12 -9.59 10.71 -7.41
N THR A 13 -10.03 9.59 -7.98
CA THR A 13 -10.85 8.58 -7.31
C THR A 13 -10.40 7.18 -7.74
N THR A 14 -10.96 6.14 -7.14
CA THR A 14 -10.72 4.77 -7.55
C THR A 14 -11.18 4.50 -8.98
N LYS A 15 -10.55 3.51 -9.61
CA LYS A 15 -10.95 2.97 -10.91
C LYS A 15 -11.39 1.52 -10.75
N PRO A 16 -12.32 1.03 -11.60
CA PRO A 16 -12.58 -0.39 -11.71
C PRO A 16 -11.27 -1.17 -11.87
N VAL A 17 -11.14 -2.31 -11.20
CA VAL A 17 -9.94 -3.16 -11.33
C VAL A 17 -9.78 -3.58 -12.80
N GLY A 18 -8.56 -3.46 -13.33
CA GLY A 18 -8.25 -3.75 -14.73
C GLY A 18 -8.56 -2.62 -15.71
N SER A 19 -8.74 -1.39 -15.23
CA SER A 19 -8.92 -0.22 -16.10
C SER A 19 -7.66 0.16 -16.90
N PHE A 20 -6.50 -0.34 -16.48
CA PHE A 20 -5.21 -0.12 -17.13
C PHE A 20 -4.59 -1.44 -17.58
N GLU A 21 -3.56 -1.37 -18.42
CA GLU A 21 -2.85 -2.56 -18.91
C GLU A 21 -2.23 -3.39 -17.78
N PRO A 22 -2.22 -4.73 -17.89
CA PRO A 22 -1.53 -5.58 -16.93
C PRO A 22 -0.01 -5.48 -17.11
N ASN A 23 0.73 -5.82 -16.05
CA ASN A 23 2.18 -6.02 -16.18
C ASN A 23 2.51 -7.36 -16.88
N GLY A 24 3.81 -7.65 -17.08
CA GLY A 24 4.28 -8.88 -17.73
C GLY A 24 3.90 -10.21 -17.04
N TYR A 25 3.31 -10.16 -15.84
CA TYR A 25 2.77 -11.32 -15.12
C TYR A 25 1.24 -11.42 -15.20
N GLY A 26 0.58 -10.54 -15.97
CA GLY A 26 -0.88 -10.48 -16.04
C GLY A 26 -1.54 -9.79 -14.84
N LEU A 27 -0.77 -9.06 -14.02
CA LEU A 27 -1.30 -8.38 -12.83
C LEU A 27 -1.69 -6.94 -13.15
N PHE A 28 -2.93 -6.59 -12.81
CA PHE A 28 -3.50 -5.25 -12.97
C PHE A 28 -3.28 -4.39 -11.73
N ASP A 29 -3.23 -3.07 -11.94
CA ASP A 29 -3.28 -2.03 -10.89
C ASP A 29 -2.27 -2.20 -9.75
N MET A 30 -1.10 -2.80 -10.04
CA MET A 30 -0.03 -2.99 -9.06
C MET A 30 0.62 -1.67 -8.59
N ALA A 31 0.39 -0.58 -9.33
CA ALA A 31 0.89 0.76 -9.08
C ALA A 31 -0.26 1.78 -9.22
N GLY A 32 -0.69 2.36 -8.11
CA GLY A 32 -1.82 3.29 -8.05
C GLY A 32 -3.15 2.58 -7.73
N ASN A 33 -4.26 3.22 -8.11
CA ASN A 33 -5.62 2.87 -7.67
C ASN A 33 -5.78 2.88 -6.15
N VAL A 34 -5.48 1.78 -5.45
CA VAL A 34 -5.50 1.72 -3.97
C VAL A 34 -4.22 1.11 -3.45
N TRP A 35 -3.81 1.56 -2.26
CA TRP A 35 -2.79 0.85 -1.51
C TRP A 35 -3.27 -0.55 -1.18
N GLU A 36 -2.37 -1.53 -1.17
CA GLU A 36 -2.73 -2.91 -0.90
C GLU A 36 -2.04 -3.44 0.35
N TRP A 37 -2.84 -4.01 1.25
CA TRP A 37 -2.34 -4.72 2.42
C TRP A 37 -1.48 -5.93 2.04
N THR A 38 -0.44 -6.14 2.84
CA THR A 38 0.34 -7.38 2.87
C THR A 38 0.28 -8.01 4.26
N THR A 39 0.73 -9.25 4.37
CA THR A 39 0.77 -9.98 5.65
C THR A 39 1.93 -9.56 6.54
N ASP A 40 2.95 -8.93 5.97
CA ASP A 40 4.20 -8.57 6.62
C ASP A 40 4.00 -7.45 7.64
N TRP A 41 4.55 -7.65 8.83
CA TRP A 41 4.70 -6.58 9.82
C TRP A 41 5.73 -5.55 9.35
N TYR A 42 5.49 -4.27 9.66
CA TYR A 42 6.39 -3.21 9.23
C TYR A 42 7.58 -3.09 10.19
N GLY A 43 8.76 -3.52 9.74
CA GLY A 43 10.06 -3.10 10.28
C GLY A 43 10.65 -1.90 9.54
N GLU A 44 11.50 -1.10 10.19
CA GLU A 44 12.21 -0.01 9.50
C GLU A 44 13.23 -0.55 8.51
N ASP A 45 13.95 -1.61 8.89
CA ASP A 45 14.80 -2.41 8.01
C ASP A 45 14.02 -3.63 7.49
N ARG A 46 14.19 -3.91 6.18
CA ARG A 46 13.61 -5.09 5.51
C ARG A 46 14.26 -6.38 5.98
N ALA A 47 15.52 -6.36 6.40
CA ALA A 47 16.22 -7.53 6.89
C ALA A 47 15.70 -8.00 8.25
N THR A 48 15.08 -7.10 9.01
CA THR A 48 14.60 -7.34 10.38
C THR A 48 13.08 -7.27 10.47
N THR A 49 12.37 -7.84 9.49
CA THR A 49 10.91 -7.94 9.53
C THR A 49 10.46 -8.67 10.82
N PRO A 50 9.71 -8.01 11.71
CA PRO A 50 9.26 -8.63 12.95
C PRO A 50 8.36 -9.84 12.69
N CYS A 51 8.48 -10.88 13.52
CA CYS A 51 7.59 -12.04 13.43
C CYS A 51 6.16 -11.72 13.89
N CYS A 52 5.99 -10.72 14.74
CA CYS A 52 4.73 -10.32 15.34
C CYS A 52 4.62 -8.79 15.39
N ALA A 53 3.54 -8.27 15.98
CA ALA A 53 3.33 -6.83 16.09
C ALA A 53 4.33 -6.12 17.03
N ALA A 54 5.10 -6.87 17.83
CA ALA A 54 6.13 -6.31 18.70
C ALA A 54 7.14 -5.52 17.87
N ASP A 55 7.46 -4.31 18.31
CA ASP A 55 8.39 -3.37 17.65
C ASP A 55 7.95 -2.82 16.28
N THR A 56 6.65 -2.90 15.97
CA THR A 56 6.10 -2.38 14.68
C THR A 56 5.43 -1.01 14.80
N TYR A 57 5.30 -0.45 16.01
CA TYR A 57 4.67 0.85 16.26
C TYR A 57 5.64 2.02 15.98
N ASP A 58 5.12 3.25 15.93
CA ASP A 58 5.99 4.44 15.82
C ASP A 58 6.69 4.72 17.14
N PRO A 59 8.02 4.73 17.22
CA PRO A 59 8.69 5.20 18.42
C PRO A 59 8.43 6.69 18.67
N ASN A 60 8.07 7.47 17.63
CA ASN A 60 7.75 8.89 17.77
C ASN A 60 6.29 9.16 18.14
N GLN A 61 5.45 8.11 18.22
CA GLN A 61 4.05 8.23 18.64
C GLN A 61 3.72 7.14 19.67
N PRO A 62 4.38 7.16 20.85
CA PRO A 62 4.29 6.10 21.85
C PRO A 62 2.88 5.89 22.43
N GLN A 63 1.99 6.88 22.28
CA GLN A 63 0.58 6.79 22.65
C GLN A 63 -0.22 5.81 21.78
N PHE A 64 0.28 5.46 20.59
CA PHE A 64 -0.38 4.54 19.66
C PHE A 64 0.37 3.22 19.59
N GLN A 65 0.02 2.29 20.49
CA GLN A 65 0.58 0.94 20.55
C GLN A 65 -0.18 -0.03 19.63
N ILE A 66 -0.49 0.43 18.42
CA ILE A 66 -1.20 -0.36 17.42
C ILE A 66 -0.18 -0.86 16.40
N GLY A 67 -0.15 -2.19 16.22
CA GLY A 67 0.75 -2.82 15.26
C GLY A 67 0.52 -2.32 13.84
N ARG A 68 1.60 -2.23 13.06
CA ARG A 68 1.56 -1.72 11.69
C ARG A 68 1.98 -2.78 10.69
N ARG A 69 1.17 -3.03 9.67
CA ARG A 69 1.55 -3.90 8.54
C ARG A 69 2.00 -3.09 7.35
N VAL A 70 2.72 -3.75 6.46
CA VAL A 70 3.21 -3.15 5.22
C VAL A 70 2.05 -3.03 4.22
N ILE A 71 1.87 -1.83 3.68
CA ILE A 71 1.06 -1.56 2.47
C ILE A 71 1.97 -1.23 1.29
N LYS A 72 1.52 -1.59 0.08
CA LYS A 72 2.27 -1.50 -1.19
C LYS A 72 1.42 -0.86 -2.30
N GLY A 73 2.07 -0.41 -3.37
CA GLY A 73 1.41 -0.03 -4.62
C GLY A 73 1.06 1.45 -4.78
N GLY A 74 0.92 2.23 -3.70
CA GLY A 74 0.42 3.61 -3.82
C GLY A 74 -1.10 3.64 -4.06
N SER A 75 -1.70 4.83 -4.13
CA SER A 75 -3.13 4.98 -4.44
C SER A 75 -3.37 6.12 -5.43
N PHE A 76 -4.63 6.35 -5.79
CA PHE A 76 -5.08 7.48 -6.61
C PHE A 76 -4.75 8.87 -6.00
N LEU A 77 -4.28 8.93 -4.76
CA LEU A 77 -3.81 10.15 -4.10
C LEU A 77 -2.29 10.37 -4.21
N CYS A 78 -1.55 9.43 -4.81
CA CYS A 78 -0.10 9.60 -4.96
C CYS A 78 0.22 10.44 -6.21
N ALA A 79 1.15 11.38 -6.06
CA ALA A 79 1.56 12.34 -7.07
C ALA A 79 3.05 12.65 -6.92
N ASP A 80 3.72 13.00 -8.01
CA ASP A 80 5.17 13.23 -8.03
C ASP A 80 5.62 14.34 -7.08
N SER A 81 4.76 15.32 -6.85
CA SER A 81 5.01 16.46 -5.96
C SER A 81 5.06 16.10 -4.47
N TYR A 82 4.51 14.96 -4.06
CA TYR A 82 4.36 14.63 -2.63
C TYR A 82 4.52 13.14 -2.29
N CYS A 83 3.92 12.25 -3.09
CA CYS A 83 3.94 10.80 -2.89
C CYS A 83 4.36 10.06 -4.17
N MET A 84 5.66 9.84 -4.33
CA MET A 84 6.20 8.94 -5.37
C MET A 84 6.18 7.47 -4.93
N ARG A 85 5.09 7.00 -4.30
CA ARG A 85 5.03 5.63 -3.73
C ARG A 85 4.24 4.62 -4.56
N TYR A 86 3.84 5.02 -5.77
CA TYR A 86 3.42 4.09 -6.82
C TYR A 86 4.59 3.23 -7.34
N ARG A 87 5.84 3.54 -6.97
CA ARG A 87 7.03 2.77 -7.34
C ARG A 87 7.00 1.38 -6.67
N PRO A 88 7.31 0.28 -7.40
CA PRO A 88 7.26 -1.09 -6.86
C PRO A 88 8.07 -1.31 -5.57
N ALA A 89 9.20 -0.63 -5.42
CA ALA A 89 10.06 -0.73 -4.24
C ALA A 89 9.44 -0.09 -2.97
N ALA A 90 8.54 0.89 -3.13
CA ALA A 90 8.00 1.69 -2.03
C ALA A 90 7.11 0.87 -1.09
N ARG A 91 7.22 1.12 0.21
CA ARG A 91 6.46 0.45 1.27
C ARG A 91 6.01 1.48 2.29
N ARG A 92 4.86 1.27 2.94
CA ARG A 92 4.43 2.10 4.06
C ARG A 92 3.88 1.30 5.23
N PRO A 93 4.05 1.80 6.46
CA PRO A 93 3.35 1.27 7.61
C PRO A 93 1.90 1.77 7.62
N GLN A 94 0.97 0.88 7.94
CA GLN A 94 -0.42 1.24 8.26
C GLN A 94 -0.88 0.49 9.51
N MET A 95 -1.51 1.23 10.44
CA MET A 95 -2.09 0.66 11.66
C MET A 95 -3.23 -0.29 11.31
N VAL A 96 -3.22 -1.48 11.91
CA VAL A 96 -4.12 -2.58 11.52
C VAL A 96 -5.59 -2.35 11.83
N ASP A 97 -5.92 -1.41 12.72
CA ASP A 97 -7.29 -1.08 13.12
C ASP A 97 -7.88 0.13 12.39
N THR A 98 -7.09 0.78 11.53
CA THR A 98 -7.45 2.06 10.92
C THR A 98 -7.82 1.88 9.46
N GLY A 99 -9.11 2.00 9.17
CA GLY A 99 -9.64 2.01 7.80
C GLY A 99 -9.39 3.33 7.07
N MET A 100 -9.09 3.26 5.77
CA MET A 100 -8.87 4.43 4.91
C MET A 100 -9.50 4.17 3.52
N SER A 101 -10.10 5.18 2.91
CA SER A 101 -10.83 5.07 1.64
C SER A 101 -9.97 4.70 0.42
N HIS A 102 -8.65 4.72 0.57
CA HIS A 102 -7.68 4.46 -0.48
C HIS A 102 -6.80 3.23 -0.19
N ILE A 103 -7.20 2.37 0.75
CA ILE A 103 -6.52 1.11 1.08
C ILE A 103 -7.48 -0.06 0.83
N GLY A 104 -7.05 -1.01 0.02
CA GLY A 104 -7.69 -2.29 -0.25
C GLY A 104 -6.70 -3.45 -0.07
N PHE A 105 -6.97 -4.57 -0.74
CA PHE A 105 -6.10 -5.74 -0.73
C PHE A 105 -6.36 -6.63 -1.94
N ARG A 106 -5.40 -7.51 -2.23
CA ARG A 106 -5.57 -8.66 -3.13
C ARG A 106 -5.17 -9.94 -2.41
N CYS A 107 -5.76 -11.06 -2.81
CA CYS A 107 -5.49 -12.36 -2.22
C CYS A 107 -4.45 -13.13 -3.03
N VAL A 108 -3.68 -13.96 -2.35
CA VAL A 108 -2.78 -14.95 -2.98
C VAL A 108 -3.18 -16.33 -2.49
N ARG A 109 -3.25 -17.28 -3.42
CA ARG A 109 -3.39 -18.70 -3.11
C ARG A 109 -2.12 -19.42 -3.52
N ARG A 110 -1.51 -20.16 -2.60
CA ARG A 110 -0.40 -21.07 -2.93
C ARG A 110 -0.98 -22.26 -3.68
N ALA A 111 -0.33 -22.68 -4.76
CA ALA A 111 -0.64 -23.97 -5.35
C ALA A 111 -0.20 -25.07 -4.37
N ASP A 112 -1.02 -26.10 -4.20
CA ASP A 112 -0.63 -27.26 -3.41
C ASP A 112 0.61 -27.90 -4.06
N GLN A 113 1.64 -28.15 -3.26
CA GLN A 113 2.78 -28.95 -3.71
C GLN A 113 2.31 -30.40 -3.66
N GLY A 114 1.97 -30.96 -4.83
CA GLY A 114 1.63 -32.37 -4.98
C GLY A 114 2.80 -33.29 -4.65
#